data_AF-A0A5R8ZUT7-F1
#
_entry.id   AF-A0A5R8ZUT7-F1
#
_cell.length_a   1.000
_cell.length_b   1.000
_cell.length_c   1.000
_cell.angle_alpha   90.00
_cell.angle_beta   90.00
_cell.angle_gamma   90.00
#
_symmetry.space_group_name_H-M   'P 1'
#
loop_
_entity.id
_entity.type
_entity.pdbx_description
1 polymer ?
#
loop_
_entity_poly.entity_id
_entity_poly.type
_entity_poly.pdbx_seq_one_letter_code
_entity_poly.pdbx_strand_id
1 'polypeptide(L)'
;PVHKLLDKPASEKYGISRRQLHRLLARYREGGLEAIEPRSRRPKTNPAATSEQARDRIIELRQALVASGHDAGPVTIAWHLQQTHQRAP
;
A
#
# COMPACT_ATOMS: atom_id res chain seq x y z
N PRO A 1 -22.41 -27.81 -14.19
CA PRO A 1 -22.27 -29.02 -13.34
C PRO A 1 -20.88 -29.70 -13.41
N VAL A 2 -20.26 -29.81 -14.60
CA VAL A 2 -18.99 -30.54 -14.84
C VAL A 2 -17.79 -29.93 -14.10
N HIS A 3 -17.73 -28.60 -14.00
CA HIS A 3 -16.65 -27.87 -13.35
C HIS A 3 -16.47 -28.24 -11.86
N LYS A 4 -17.56 -28.48 -11.12
CA LYS A 4 -17.53 -28.81 -9.69
C LYS A 4 -16.82 -30.13 -9.38
N LEU A 5 -16.84 -31.06 -10.34
CA LEU A 5 -16.22 -32.38 -10.21
C LEU A 5 -14.71 -32.33 -10.48
N LEU A 6 -14.25 -31.38 -11.29
CA LEU A 6 -12.83 -31.16 -11.59
C LEU A 6 -12.12 -30.36 -10.49
N ASP A 7 -12.87 -29.62 -9.67
CA ASP A 7 -12.31 -28.74 -8.63
C ASP A 7 -11.56 -29.50 -7.53
N LYS A 8 -12.06 -30.68 -7.12
CA LYS A 8 -11.40 -31.51 -6.11
C LYS A 8 -10.06 -32.09 -6.58
N PRO A 9 -9.99 -32.85 -7.69
CA PRO A 9 -8.72 -33.39 -8.17
C PRO A 9 -7.74 -32.27 -8.58
N ALA A 10 -8.21 -31.13 -9.08
CA ALA A 10 -7.34 -29.99 -9.37
C ALA A 10 -6.76 -29.36 -8.08
N SER A 11 -7.58 -29.17 -7.05
CA SER A 11 -7.14 -28.67 -5.75
C SER A 11 -6.05 -29.56 -5.14
N GLU A 12 -6.24 -30.88 -5.20
CA GLU A 12 -5.27 -31.88 -4.70
C GLU A 12 -3.98 -31.91 -5.54
N LYS A 13 -4.10 -31.93 -6.88
CA LYS A 13 -2.96 -31.97 -7.80
C LYS A 13 -2.03 -30.77 -7.69
N TYR A 14 -2.59 -29.58 -7.48
CA TYR A 14 -1.83 -28.32 -7.45
C TYR A 14 -1.59 -27.80 -6.02
N GLY A 15 -2.01 -28.53 -4.98
CA GLY A 15 -1.78 -28.16 -3.58
C GLY A 15 -2.45 -26.84 -3.15
N ILE A 16 -3.50 -26.41 -3.84
CA ILE A 16 -4.22 -25.16 -3.54
C ILE A 16 -5.58 -25.46 -2.93
N SER A 17 -6.03 -24.62 -1.98
CA SER A 17 -7.37 -24.79 -1.40
C SER A 17 -8.48 -24.59 -2.44
N ARG A 18 -9.62 -25.28 -2.28
CA ARG A 18 -10.82 -25.07 -3.12
C ARG A 18 -11.25 -23.60 -3.18
N ARG A 19 -11.14 -22.87 -2.05
CA ARG A 19 -11.44 -21.43 -1.98
C ARG A 19 -10.52 -20.62 -2.90
N GLN A 20 -9.22 -20.95 -2.93
CA GLN A 20 -8.27 -20.31 -3.83
C GLN A 20 -8.54 -20.67 -5.29
N LEU A 21 -8.84 -21.94 -5.59
CA LEU A 21 -9.18 -22.40 -6.93
C LEU A 21 -10.40 -21.65 -7.49
N HIS A 22 -11.50 -21.57 -6.73
CA HIS A 22 -12.68 -20.81 -7.14
C HIS A 22 -12.38 -19.32 -7.37
N ARG A 23 -11.51 -18.73 -6.54
CA ARG A 23 -11.07 -17.33 -6.73
C ARG A 23 -10.30 -17.15 -8.04
N LEU A 24 -9.40 -18.07 -8.39
CA LEU A 24 -8.66 -18.02 -9.66
C LEU A 24 -9.60 -18.17 -10.86
N LEU A 25 -10.57 -19.09 -10.78
CA LEU A 25 -11.53 -19.31 -11.86
C LEU A 25 -12.50 -18.15 -12.04
N ALA A 26 -12.93 -17.50 -10.96
CA ALA A 26 -13.72 -16.28 -11.05
C ALA A 26 -12.94 -15.19 -11.81
N ARG A 27 -11.67 -14.96 -11.43
CA ARG A 27 -10.79 -14.01 -12.14
C ARG A 27 -10.59 -14.38 -13.61
N TYR A 28 -10.36 -15.66 -13.90
CA TYR A 28 -10.20 -16.14 -15.27
C TYR A 28 -11.44 -15.88 -16.13
N ARG A 29 -12.64 -16.08 -15.57
CA ARG A 29 -13.91 -15.78 -16.28
C ARG A 29 -14.12 -14.29 -16.51
N GLU A 30 -13.59 -13.43 -15.63
CA GLU A 30 -13.71 -11.97 -15.73
C GLU A 30 -12.70 -11.33 -16.68
N GLY A 31 -11.46 -11.84 -16.76
CA GLY A 31 -10.38 -11.18 -17.50
C GLY A 31 -9.34 -12.11 -18.11
N GLY A 32 -9.68 -13.39 -18.32
CA GLY A 32 -8.81 -14.35 -18.99
C GLY A 32 -7.53 -14.66 -18.22
N LEU A 33 -6.47 -15.00 -18.96
CA LEU A 33 -5.20 -15.46 -18.36
C LEU A 33 -4.49 -14.33 -17.60
N GLU A 34 -4.57 -13.08 -18.05
CA GLU A 34 -3.94 -11.95 -17.36
C GLU A 34 -4.54 -11.71 -15.96
N ALA A 35 -5.83 -12.01 -15.79
CA ALA A 35 -6.51 -11.80 -14.52
C ALA A 35 -6.09 -12.78 -13.40
N ILE A 36 -5.47 -13.92 -13.75
CA ILE A 36 -4.96 -14.89 -12.77
C ILE A 36 -3.55 -14.57 -12.27
N GLU A 37 -2.85 -13.63 -12.92
CA GLU A 37 -1.52 -13.20 -12.50
C GLU A 37 -1.51 -12.68 -11.04
N PRO A 38 -0.42 -12.91 -10.28
CA PRO A 38 -0.27 -12.37 -8.94
C PRO A 38 -0.38 -10.84 -8.93
N ARG A 39 -1.52 -10.34 -8.47
CA ARG A 39 -1.71 -8.90 -8.22
C ARG A 39 -0.92 -8.47 -6.98
N SER A 40 -0.56 -7.19 -6.95
CA SER A 40 0.09 -6.58 -5.78
C SER A 40 -0.66 -6.92 -4.48
N ARG A 41 0.09 -7.38 -3.49
CA ARG A 41 -0.40 -7.64 -2.12
C ARG A 41 -0.33 -6.40 -1.23
N ARG A 42 0.15 -5.27 -1.77
CA ARG A 42 0.27 -4.02 -1.01
C ARG A 42 -1.13 -3.54 -0.59
N PRO A 43 -1.32 -3.09 0.66
CA PRO A 43 -2.57 -2.46 1.06
C PRO A 43 -2.88 -1.26 0.17
N LYS A 44 -4.16 -1.08 -0.18
CA LYS A 44 -4.61 0.03 -1.03
C LYS A 44 -4.45 1.39 -0.36
N THR A 45 -4.52 1.41 0.97
CA THR A 45 -4.45 2.62 1.80
C THR A 45 -3.54 2.37 2.99
N ASN A 46 -2.83 3.40 3.42
CA ASN A 46 -2.06 3.38 4.66
C ASN A 46 -2.55 4.55 5.53
N PRO A 47 -3.28 4.30 6.64
CA PRO A 47 -3.75 5.37 7.53
C PRO A 47 -2.61 6.11 8.23
N ALA A 48 -1.42 5.51 8.31
CA ALA A 48 -0.20 6.14 8.81
C ALA A 48 0.61 6.82 7.69
N ALA A 49 0.05 7.01 6.49
CA ALA A 49 0.71 7.80 5.46
C ALA A 49 0.80 9.27 5.88
N THR A 50 1.97 9.87 5.70
CA THR A 50 2.15 11.32 5.86
C THR A 50 1.18 12.05 4.94
N SER A 51 0.39 12.97 5.49
CA SER A 51 -0.53 13.79 4.70
C SER A 51 0.24 14.71 3.75
N GLU A 52 -0.37 15.10 2.63
CA GLU A 52 0.20 16.14 1.74
C GLU A 52 0.53 17.41 2.53
N GLN A 53 -0.40 17.87 3.36
CA GLN A 53 -0.20 19.04 4.21
C GLN A 53 1.05 18.94 5.10
N ALA A 54 1.30 17.78 5.71
CA ALA A 54 2.50 17.60 6.54
C ALA A 54 3.78 17.60 5.70
N ARG A 55 3.76 17.02 4.48
CA ARG A 55 4.90 17.08 3.55
C ARG A 55 5.19 18.51 3.11
N ASP A 56 4.17 19.23 2.69
CA ASP A 56 4.30 20.62 2.22
C ASP A 56 4.91 21.48 3.34
N ARG A 57 4.42 21.32 4.57
CA ARG A 57 4.97 22.03 5.72
C ARG A 57 6.43 21.68 5.99
N ILE A 58 6.81 20.40 5.90
CA ILE A 58 8.22 19.97 6.05
C ILE A 58 9.10 20.62 4.99
N ILE A 59 8.64 20.70 3.74
CA ILE A 59 9.38 21.33 2.64
C ILE A 59 9.57 22.82 2.90
N GLU A 60 8.50 23.53 3.25
CA GLU A 60 8.57 24.96 3.60
C GLU A 60 9.52 25.23 4.76
N LEU A 61 9.42 24.44 5.84
CA LEU A 61 10.28 24.58 7.02
C LEU A 61 11.75 24.36 6.65
N ARG A 62 12.04 23.34 5.85
CA ARG A 62 13.40 23.07 5.39
C ARG A 62 13.95 24.23 4.58
N GLN A 63 13.17 24.80 3.67
CA GLN A 63 13.57 25.96 2.89
C GLN A 63 13.86 27.18 3.78
N ALA A 64 12.96 27.48 4.72
CA ALA A 64 13.09 28.62 5.63
C ALA A 64 14.31 28.48 6.57
N LEU A 65 14.55 27.28 7.10
CA LEU A 65 15.69 26.99 7.97
C LEU A 65 17.02 27.13 7.22
N VAL A 66 17.12 26.56 6.01
CA VAL A 66 18.32 26.70 5.18
C VAL A 66 18.56 28.15 4.79
N ALA A 67 17.52 28.88 4.39
CA ALA A 67 17.64 30.30 4.00
C ALA A 67 18.11 31.20 5.16
N SER A 68 17.80 30.81 6.40
CA SER A 68 18.22 31.52 7.61
C SER A 68 19.53 31.00 8.22
N GLY A 69 20.19 30.03 7.58
CA GLY A 69 21.46 29.46 8.04
C GLY A 69 21.34 28.50 9.24
N HIS A 70 20.14 28.00 9.53
CA HIS A 70 19.89 27.05 10.62
C HIS A 70 19.98 25.58 10.14
N ASP A 71 20.10 24.66 11.10
CA ASP A 71 19.97 23.24 10.83
C ASP A 71 18.55 22.91 10.33
N ALA A 72 18.46 22.20 9.22
CA ALA A 72 17.20 21.72 8.65
C ALA A 72 17.05 20.19 8.76
N GLY A 73 17.67 19.63 9.81
CA GLY A 73 17.61 18.22 10.16
C GLY A 73 16.24 17.79 10.69
N PRO A 74 16.01 16.46 10.79
CA PRO A 74 14.71 15.91 11.19
C PRO A 74 14.30 16.32 12.61
N VAL A 75 15.24 16.45 13.55
CA VAL A 75 14.94 16.85 14.94
C VAL A 75 14.46 18.30 14.99
N THR A 76 15.17 19.20 14.32
CA THR A 76 14.81 20.62 14.25
C THR A 76 13.45 20.82 13.58
N ILE A 77 13.21 20.13 12.45
CA ILE A 77 11.91 20.16 11.77
C ILE A 77 10.79 19.61 12.68
N ALA A 78 11.02 18.49 13.38
CA ALA A 78 10.03 17.93 14.29
C ALA A 78 9.67 18.90 15.42
N TRP A 79 10.65 19.60 15.98
CA TRP A 79 10.42 20.66 16.97
C TRP A 79 9.54 21.78 16.39
N HIS A 80 9.85 22.30 15.20
CA HIS A 80 9.03 23.33 14.56
C HIS A 80 7.60 22.88 14.25
N LEU A 81 7.40 21.63 13.82
CA LEU A 81 6.06 21.07 13.58
C LEU A 81 5.25 21.01 14.88
N GLN A 82 5.85 20.53 15.97
CA GLN A 82 5.20 20.44 17.28
C GLN A 82 4.73 21.80 17.80
N GLN A 83 5.52 22.86 17.60
CA GLN A 83 5.13 24.23 17.99
C GLN A 83 3.88 24.73 17.27
N THR A 84 3.59 24.18 16.08
CA THR A 84 2.40 24.54 15.28
C THR A 84 1.23 23.56 15.46
N HIS A 85 1.27 22.72 16.51
CA HIS A 85 0.33 21.62 16.76
C HIS A 85 0.24 20.60 15.61
N GLN A 86 1.30 20.47 14.82
CA GLN A 86 1.38 19.48 13.74
C GLN A 86 2.25 18.31 14.19
N ARG A 87 1.77 17.09 13.93
CA ARG A 87 2.52 15.88 14.26
C ARG A 87 3.52 15.59 13.14
N ALA A 88 4.79 15.52 13.51
CA ALA A 88 5.83 15.00 12.63
C ALA A 88 5.57 13.51 12.32
N PRO A 89 5.78 13.05 11.08
CA PRO A 89 5.60 11.65 10.70
C PRO A 89 6.57 10.70 11.42
#